data_AF-A0AAE4C771-F1
#
_entry.id   AF-A0AAE4C771-F1
#
_cell.length_a   1.000
_cell.length_b   1.000
_cell.length_c   1.000
_cell.angle_alpha   90.00
_cell.angle_beta   90.00
_cell.angle_gamma   90.00
#
_symmetry.space_group_name_H-M   'P 1'
#
loop_
_entity.id
_entity.type
_entity.pdbx_description
1 polymer ?
#
loop_
_entity_poly.entity_id
_entity_poly.type
_entity_poly.pdbx_seq_one_letter_code
_entity_poly.pdbx_strand_id
1 'polypeptide(L)'
;MRKKIGIAVAIVLVVLCAGVGWLGWNGYNIGRQIVEAGVTQEQFDAQKEGTPESQVRAALPEPLRDVKDEDLYGDDPGKQGMPAGASCVYYTVKPLSEGAEQPMWRFCFVDGALAEKSRITVAE
;
A
#
# COMPACT_ATOMS: atom_id res chain seq x y z
N MET A 1 -16.98 -27.64 21.14
CA MET A 1 -17.00 -26.16 21.06
C MET A 1 -15.96 -25.54 20.11
N ARG A 2 -15.06 -26.30 19.45
CA ARG A 2 -14.05 -25.74 18.53
C ARG A 2 -14.54 -25.44 17.10
N LYS A 3 -15.54 -26.18 16.61
CA LYS A 3 -16.05 -26.03 15.22
C LYS A 3 -16.80 -24.72 14.96
N LYS A 4 -17.45 -24.12 15.97
CA LYS A 4 -18.21 -22.87 15.82
C LYS A 4 -17.30 -21.63 15.70
N ILE A 5 -16.12 -21.68 16.33
CA ILE A 5 -15.14 -20.58 16.30
C ILE A 5 -14.49 -20.50 14.92
N GLY A 6 -14.14 -21.63 14.30
CA GLY A 6 -13.56 -21.65 12.95
C GLY A 6 -14.50 -21.10 11.87
N ILE A 7 -15.81 -21.34 12.00
CA ILE A 7 -16.83 -20.82 11.06
C ILE A 7 -17.02 -19.31 11.25
N ALA A 8 -17.00 -18.81 12.49
CA ALA A 8 -17.10 -17.37 12.74
C ALA A 8 -15.90 -16.59 12.16
N VAL A 9 -14.67 -17.12 12.29
CA VAL A 9 -13.47 -16.51 11.73
C VAL A 9 -13.48 -16.52 10.19
N ALA A 10 -13.92 -17.64 9.59
CA ALA A 10 -14.03 -17.73 8.14
C ALA A 10 -15.06 -16.75 7.56
N ILE A 11 -16.19 -16.56 8.24
CA ILE A 11 -17.24 -15.61 7.79
C ILE A 11 -16.74 -14.16 7.89
N VAL A 12 -16.04 -13.80 8.96
CA VAL A 12 -15.46 -12.45 9.11
C VAL A 12 -14.42 -12.18 8.00
N LEU A 13 -13.58 -13.16 7.67
CA LEU A 13 -12.62 -13.05 6.56
C LEU A 13 -13.32 -12.90 5.21
N VAL A 14 -14.38 -13.65 4.94
CA VAL A 14 -15.15 -13.54 3.69
C VAL A 14 -15.86 -12.20 3.57
N VAL A 15 -16.45 -11.67 4.65
CA VAL A 15 -17.12 -10.37 4.65
C VAL A 15 -16.12 -9.21 4.53
N LEU A 16 -14.93 -9.32 5.11
CA LEU A 16 -13.83 -8.37 4.89
C LEU A 16 -13.36 -8.39 3.43
N CYS A 17 -13.16 -9.57 2.84
CA CYS A 17 -12.77 -9.68 1.43
C CYS A 17 -13.86 -9.20 0.46
N ALA A 18 -15.13 -9.46 0.76
CA ALA A 18 -16.26 -9.05 -0.07
C ALA A 18 -16.58 -7.54 0.06
N GLY A 19 -16.41 -6.95 1.24
CA GLY A 19 -16.65 -5.52 1.47
C GLY A 19 -15.64 -4.60 0.76
N VAL A 20 -14.40 -5.06 0.60
CA VAL A 20 -13.34 -4.29 -0.10
C VAL A 20 -13.51 -4.38 -1.62
N GLY A 21 -13.91 -5.54 -2.15
CA GLY A 21 -14.18 -5.72 -3.58
C GLY A 21 -15.32 -4.83 -4.10
N TRP A 22 -16.33 -4.56 -3.26
CA TRP A 22 -17.47 -3.71 -3.65
C TRP A 22 -17.15 -2.22 -3.67
N LEU A 23 -16.26 -1.75 -2.80
CA LEU A 23 -15.80 -0.35 -2.80
C LEU A 23 -14.82 -0.05 -3.94
N GLY A 24 -14.01 -1.05 -4.37
CA GLY A 24 -13.09 -0.91 -5.51
C GLY A 24 -13.78 -0.72 -6.86
N TRP A 25 -14.97 -1.31 -7.06
CA TRP A 25 -15.67 -1.26 -8.35
C TRP A 25 -16.20 0.15 -8.70
N ASN A 26 -16.61 0.94 -7.69
CA ASN A 26 -17.09 2.31 -7.92
C ASN A 26 -15.94 3.32 -8.16
N GLY A 27 -14.70 3.00 -7.77
CA GLY A 27 -13.53 3.86 -8.00
C GLY A 27 -12.92 3.74 -9.40
N TYR A 28 -13.16 2.61 -10.09
CA TYR A 28 -12.54 2.29 -11.39
C TYR A 28 -12.83 3.33 -12.50
N ASN A 29 -14.02 3.95 -12.47
CA ASN A 29 -14.39 4.98 -13.46
C ASN A 29 -13.92 6.40 -13.11
N ILE A 30 -13.59 6.69 -11.84
CA ILE A 30 -13.08 8.00 -11.42
C ILE A 30 -11.54 8.05 -11.53
N GLY A 31 -10.87 6.91 -11.37
CA GLY A 31 -9.40 6.82 -11.34
C GLY A 31 -8.70 7.17 -12.67
N ARG A 32 -9.32 6.93 -13.83
CA ARG A 32 -8.66 7.08 -15.15
C ARG A 32 -8.28 8.50 -15.54
N GLN A 33 -8.81 9.54 -14.89
CA GLN A 33 -8.41 10.94 -15.13
C GLN A 33 -7.37 11.44 -14.10
N ILE A 34 -7.03 10.63 -13.08
CA ILE A 34 -6.13 10.99 -11.96
C ILE A 34 -4.75 10.31 -12.10
N VAL A 35 -4.59 9.40 -13.07
CA VAL A 35 -3.47 8.44 -13.19
C VAL A 35 -2.08 9.08 -13.38
N GLU A 36 -1.97 10.36 -13.74
CA GLU A 36 -0.66 10.94 -14.09
C GLU A 36 0.17 11.55 -12.95
N ALA A 37 -0.28 11.56 -11.69
CA ALA A 37 0.60 12.06 -10.61
C ALA A 37 0.18 11.56 -9.21
N GLY A 38 0.85 10.50 -8.73
CA GLY A 38 0.92 10.13 -7.31
C GLY A 38 -0.35 9.59 -6.65
N VAL A 39 -0.19 9.16 -5.40
CA VAL A 39 -1.24 8.62 -4.53
C VAL A 39 -1.69 9.69 -3.55
N THR A 40 -3.01 9.92 -3.46
CA THR A 40 -3.59 10.85 -2.46
C THR A 40 -3.58 10.24 -1.07
N GLN A 41 -3.75 11.08 -0.04
CA GLN A 41 -3.90 10.59 1.33
C GLN A 41 -5.13 9.68 1.47
N GLU A 42 -6.27 9.96 0.83
CA GLU A 42 -7.44 9.06 0.95
C GLU A 42 -7.18 7.69 0.31
N GLN A 43 -6.48 7.64 -0.82
CA GLN A 43 -6.08 6.39 -1.46
C GLN A 43 -5.11 5.58 -0.60
N PHE A 44 -4.16 6.26 0.06
CA PHE A 44 -3.26 5.65 1.03
C PHE A 44 -4.03 5.11 2.23
N ASP A 45 -4.93 5.91 2.82
CA ASP A 45 -5.72 5.56 4.00
C ASP A 45 -6.70 4.41 3.73
N ALA A 46 -7.23 4.31 2.51
CA ALA A 46 -8.12 3.22 2.09
C ALA A 46 -7.45 1.84 2.12
N GLN A 47 -6.13 1.75 1.96
CA GLN A 47 -5.42 0.47 2.02
C GLN A 47 -5.22 0.02 3.46
N LYS A 48 -5.48 -1.25 3.77
CA LYS A 48 -5.36 -1.80 5.13
C LYS A 48 -4.39 -2.96 5.16
N GLU A 49 -3.68 -3.11 6.28
CA GLU A 49 -2.86 -4.29 6.52
C GLU A 49 -3.68 -5.59 6.36
N GLY A 50 -3.06 -6.62 5.79
CA GLY A 50 -3.70 -7.86 5.37
C GLY A 50 -4.35 -7.82 3.99
N THR A 51 -4.45 -6.66 3.33
CA THR A 51 -5.02 -6.57 1.96
C THR A 51 -4.11 -7.29 0.97
N PRO A 52 -4.63 -8.14 0.06
CA PRO A 52 -3.81 -8.79 -0.96
C PRO A 52 -3.08 -7.79 -1.85
N GLU A 53 -1.81 -8.05 -2.15
CA GLU A 53 -0.96 -7.18 -2.96
C GLU A 53 -1.59 -6.86 -4.32
N SER A 54 -2.20 -7.86 -4.96
CA SER A 54 -2.90 -7.69 -6.24
C SER A 54 -4.07 -6.70 -6.15
N GLN A 55 -4.79 -6.66 -5.03
CA GLN A 55 -5.88 -5.72 -4.82
C GLN A 55 -5.35 -4.31 -4.56
N VAL A 56 -4.29 -4.18 -3.76
CA VAL A 56 -3.63 -2.88 -3.52
C VAL A 56 -3.12 -2.29 -4.85
N ARG A 57 -2.43 -3.10 -5.65
CA ARG A 57 -1.91 -2.69 -6.97
C ARG A 57 -3.00 -2.37 -7.99
N ALA A 58 -4.15 -3.04 -7.92
CA ALA A 58 -5.28 -2.75 -8.80
C ALA A 58 -6.03 -1.46 -8.40
N ALA A 59 -5.96 -1.07 -7.13
CA ALA A 59 -6.63 0.12 -6.59
C ALA A 59 -5.79 1.39 -6.69
N LEU A 60 -4.48 1.25 -6.86
CA LEU A 60 -3.52 2.36 -6.93
C LEU A 60 -3.00 2.56 -8.37
N PRO A 61 -2.45 3.74 -8.70
CA PRO A 61 -1.69 3.92 -9.94
C PRO A 61 -0.47 2.99 -9.98
N GLU A 62 0.28 3.01 -11.08
CA GLU A 62 1.52 2.25 -11.15
C GLU A 62 2.55 2.81 -10.14
N PRO A 63 3.27 1.95 -9.40
CA PRO A 63 4.33 2.38 -8.49
C PRO A 63 5.54 2.88 -9.27
N LEU A 64 6.42 3.59 -8.56
CA LEU A 64 7.74 3.95 -9.04
C LEU A 64 8.54 2.68 -9.35
N ARG A 65 9.03 2.57 -10.59
CA ARG A 65 9.73 1.37 -11.08
C ARG A 65 11.23 1.38 -10.81
N ASP A 66 11.81 2.57 -10.68
CA ASP A 66 13.27 2.78 -10.60
C ASP A 66 13.76 3.11 -9.20
N VAL A 67 12.88 3.06 -8.19
CA VAL A 67 13.27 3.31 -6.80
C VAL A 67 13.53 1.97 -6.11
N LYS A 68 14.79 1.70 -5.78
CA LYS A 68 15.18 0.54 -4.96
C LYS A 68 15.34 0.95 -3.52
N ASP A 69 15.22 -0.03 -2.63
CA ASP A 69 15.48 0.18 -1.20
C ASP A 69 16.90 0.73 -0.96
N GLU A 70 17.88 0.29 -1.75
CA GLU A 70 19.27 0.77 -1.69
C GLU A 70 19.38 2.28 -1.97
N ASP A 71 18.59 2.79 -2.91
CA ASP A 71 18.59 4.21 -3.29
C ASP A 71 17.99 5.10 -2.19
N LEU A 72 17.16 4.53 -1.31
CA LEU A 72 16.44 5.26 -0.26
C LEU A 72 17.11 5.19 1.10
N TYR A 73 17.84 4.11 1.38
CA TYR A 73 18.40 3.84 2.70
C TYR A 73 19.94 3.94 2.73
N GLY A 74 20.60 4.16 1.59
CA GLY A 74 22.06 4.19 1.51
C GLY A 74 22.66 2.90 2.07
N ASP A 75 23.63 3.05 2.98
CA ASP A 75 24.26 1.91 3.69
C ASP A 75 23.54 1.53 5.00
N ASP A 76 22.36 2.08 5.33
CA ASP A 76 21.63 1.72 6.55
C ASP A 76 20.96 0.34 6.42
N PRO A 77 21.47 -0.70 7.10
CA PRO A 77 20.88 -2.04 7.04
C PRO A 77 19.53 -2.11 7.78
N GLY A 78 19.23 -1.11 8.61
CA GLY A 78 18.02 -0.96 9.40
C GLY A 78 17.02 -0.08 8.70
N LYS A 79 16.54 -0.52 7.52
CA LYS A 79 15.32 -0.02 6.86
C LYS A 79 14.29 0.34 7.92
N GLN A 80 14.10 1.63 8.20
CA GLN A 80 13.36 2.07 9.37
C GLN A 80 11.93 1.47 9.33
N GLY A 81 11.71 0.43 10.15
CA GLY A 81 10.46 -0.31 10.24
C GLY A 81 10.22 -1.46 9.26
N MET A 82 11.06 -1.72 8.23
CA MET A 82 10.67 -2.72 7.21
C MET A 82 10.51 -4.14 7.80
N PRO A 83 9.36 -4.81 7.60
CA PRO A 83 9.16 -6.17 8.06
C PRO A 83 10.14 -7.16 7.42
N ALA A 84 10.56 -8.19 8.17
CA ALA A 84 11.45 -9.22 7.64
C ALA A 84 10.80 -9.95 6.45
N GLY A 85 11.56 -10.11 5.35
CA GLY A 85 11.07 -10.74 4.13
C GLY A 85 10.09 -9.89 3.32
N ALA A 86 9.89 -8.62 3.66
CA ALA A 86 9.00 -7.76 2.90
C ALA A 86 9.58 -7.32 1.56
N SER A 87 8.71 -7.20 0.56
CA SER A 87 8.95 -6.48 -0.69
C SER A 87 8.15 -5.19 -0.68
N CYS A 88 8.82 -4.04 -0.82
CA CYS A 88 8.18 -2.74 -0.75
C CYS A 88 8.05 -2.08 -2.13
N VAL A 89 7.02 -1.27 -2.29
CA VAL A 89 6.84 -0.38 -3.43
C VAL A 89 6.57 1.04 -2.97
N TYR A 90 6.92 1.98 -3.84
CA TYR A 90 6.93 3.39 -3.55
C TYR A 90 6.03 4.16 -4.51
N TYR A 91 5.34 5.16 -4.00
CA TYR A 91 4.51 6.08 -4.77
C TYR A 91 4.83 7.52 -4.39
N THR A 92 4.75 8.44 -5.35
CA THR A 92 4.77 9.87 -5.07
C THR A 92 3.50 10.28 -4.31
N VAL A 93 3.61 11.30 -3.46
CA VAL A 93 2.46 11.88 -2.75
C VAL A 93 1.78 12.91 -3.65
N LYS A 94 0.44 12.92 -3.66
CA LYS A 94 -0.37 13.99 -4.26
C LYS A 94 -1.09 14.82 -3.18
N PRO A 95 -1.09 16.17 -3.28
CA PRO A 95 -0.32 16.98 -4.24
C PRO A 95 1.19 16.90 -3.98
N LEU A 96 1.99 17.22 -5.01
CA LEU A 96 3.45 17.30 -4.88
C LEU A 96 3.82 18.41 -3.89
N SER A 97 4.83 18.16 -3.06
CA SER A 97 5.36 19.15 -2.13
C SER A 97 6.34 20.07 -2.85
N GLU A 98 6.26 21.38 -2.62
CA GLU A 98 7.19 22.37 -3.22
C GLU A 98 8.51 22.54 -2.41
N GLY A 99 8.90 21.52 -1.63
CA GLY A 99 10.09 21.55 -0.77
C GLY A 99 11.23 20.66 -1.25
N ALA A 100 12.41 20.81 -0.66
CA ALA A 100 13.58 19.93 -0.88
C ALA A 100 13.34 18.50 -0.36
N GLU A 101 12.42 18.33 0.60
CA GLU A 101 11.97 17.03 1.06
C GLU A 101 10.85 16.50 0.16
N GLN A 102 11.10 15.37 -0.51
CA GLN A 102 10.12 14.70 -1.35
C GLN A 102 9.47 13.54 -0.58
N PRO A 103 8.25 13.73 -0.04
CA PRO A 103 7.58 12.66 0.67
C PRO A 103 7.08 11.59 -0.31
N MET A 104 7.17 10.34 0.12
CA MET A 104 6.69 9.18 -0.63
C MET A 104 5.83 8.29 0.26
N TRP A 105 4.92 7.57 -0.37
CA TRP A 105 4.19 6.49 0.26
C TRP A 105 4.92 5.17 0.05
N ARG A 106 5.20 4.45 1.14
CA ARG A 106 5.77 3.11 1.14
C ARG A 106 4.67 2.10 1.47
N PHE A 107 4.58 1.05 0.67
CA PHE A 107 3.73 -0.12 0.94
C PHE A 107 4.60 -1.37 0.91
N CYS A 108 4.65 -2.11 2.00
CA CYS A 108 5.47 -3.31 2.15
C CYS A 108 4.61 -4.55 2.27
N PHE A 109 4.90 -5.55 1.45
CA PHE A 109 4.14 -6.79 1.35
C PHE A 109 4.95 -7.97 1.88
N VAL A 110 4.30 -8.83 2.67
CA VAL A 110 4.84 -10.11 3.14
C VAL A 110 3.84 -11.19 2.73
N ASP A 111 4.32 -12.28 2.15
CA ASP A 111 3.50 -13.40 1.69
C ASP A 111 2.31 -12.97 0.78
N GLY A 112 2.52 -11.92 -0.02
CA GLY A 112 1.52 -11.39 -0.96
C GLY A 112 0.39 -10.58 -0.32
N ALA A 113 0.54 -10.14 0.94
CA ALA A 113 -0.40 -9.26 1.63
C ALA A 113 0.30 -8.03 2.20
N LEU A 114 -0.43 -6.91 2.28
CA LEU A 114 0.09 -5.65 2.81
C LEU A 114 0.41 -5.83 4.30
N ALA A 115 1.69 -5.80 4.66
CA ALA A 115 2.14 -5.97 6.03
C ALA A 115 2.30 -4.62 6.74
N GLU A 116 2.70 -3.59 6.00
CA GLU A 116 2.89 -2.23 6.52
C GLU A 116 2.67 -1.20 5.42
N LYS A 117 2.18 -0.02 5.80
CA LYS A 117 2.24 1.18 4.98
C LYS A 117 2.76 2.36 5.80
N SER A 118 3.58 3.22 5.20
CA SER A 118 4.13 4.39 5.88
C SER A 118 4.41 5.55 4.93
N ARG A 119 4.49 6.75 5.50
CA ARG A 119 5.02 7.92 4.80
C ARG A 119 6.51 8.00 5.11
N ILE A 120 7.32 8.07 4.06
CA ILE A 120 8.76 8.28 4.19
C ILE A 120 9.13 9.58 3.50
N THR A 121 10.25 10.16 3.92
CA THR A 121 10.84 11.33 3.28
C THR A 121 12.24 10.95 2.84
N VAL A 122 12.57 11.25 1.60
CA VAL A 122 13.96 11.22 1.12
C VAL A 122 14.49 12.65 1.13
N ALA A 123 15.69 12.79 1.69
CA ALA A 123 16.50 13.99 1.49
C ALA A 123 17.20 13.86 0.13
N GLU A 124 17.18 14.92 -0.67
CA GLU A 124 18.00 15.03 -1.89
C GLU A 124 19.50 15.07 -1.59
#